data_AF-A0A662GF60-F1
#
_entry.id   AF-A0A662GF60-F1
#
_cell.length_a   1.000
_cell.length_b   1.000
_cell.length_c   1.000
_cell.angle_alpha   90.00
_cell.angle_beta   90.00
_cell.angle_gamma   90.00
#
_symmetry.space_group_name_H-M   'P 1'
#
loop_
_entity.id
_entity.type
_entity.pdbx_description
1 polymer ?
#
loop_
_entity_poly.entity_id
_entity_poly.type
_entity_poly.pdbx_seq_one_letter_code
_entity_poly.pdbx_strand_id
1 'polypeptide(L)'
;MQEWPLMEEEVLVVKQGCEISFNFHESLYERLIEPLVGMLDPLEVERIGDRVLVRLTESRGEELKAWLLINLDKGFYITELESVELK
;
A
#
# COMPACT_ATOMS: atom_id res chain seq x y z
N MET A 1 -2.30 -13.71 24.42
CA MET A 1 -2.91 -14.06 23.12
C MET A 1 -2.08 -13.41 22.06
N GLN A 2 -1.58 -14.18 21.09
CA GLN A 2 -0.96 -13.62 19.89
C GLN A 2 -2.13 -13.15 19.02
N GLU A 3 -2.41 -11.85 19.02
CA GLU A 3 -3.40 -11.27 18.10
C GLU A 3 -2.80 -11.42 16.72
N TRP A 4 -3.40 -12.30 15.92
CA TRP A 4 -3.05 -12.40 14.50
C TRP A 4 -3.43 -11.08 13.84
N PRO A 5 -2.63 -10.60 12.87
CA PRO A 5 -3.01 -9.46 12.04
C PRO A 5 -4.45 -9.62 11.56
N LEU A 6 -5.31 -8.62 11.78
CA LEU A 6 -6.56 -8.57 11.05
C LEU A 6 -6.18 -8.32 9.58
N MET A 7 -6.63 -9.17 8.65
CA MET A 7 -6.30 -9.02 7.22
C MET A 7 -6.74 -7.66 6.64
N GLU A 8 -7.67 -7.00 7.32
CA GLU A 8 -8.15 -5.65 7.04
C GLU A 8 -7.09 -4.56 7.31
N GLU A 9 -6.07 -4.86 8.12
CA GLU A 9 -4.98 -3.95 8.50
C GLU A 9 -3.65 -4.31 7.80
N GLU A 10 -3.68 -5.22 6.80
CA GLU A 10 -2.52 -5.57 5.97
C GLU A 10 -2.46 -4.72 4.68
N VAL A 11 -1.27 -4.15 4.44
CA VAL A 11 -0.90 -3.50 3.17
C VAL A 11 0.15 -4.34 2.46
N LEU A 12 -0.16 -4.83 1.27
CA LEU A 12 0.83 -5.48 0.42
C LEU A 12 1.49 -4.43 -0.48
N VAL A 13 2.81 -4.38 -0.49
CA VAL A 13 3.60 -3.45 -1.29
C VAL A 13 4.45 -4.23 -2.26
N VAL A 14 4.29 -3.96 -3.56
CA VAL A 14 5.02 -4.64 -4.62
C VAL A 14 5.82 -3.63 -5.42
N LYS A 15 7.14 -3.82 -5.48
CA LYS A 15 8.03 -3.01 -6.32
C LYS A 15 8.36 -3.75 -7.61
N GLN A 16 8.10 -3.10 -8.75
CA GLN A 16 8.39 -3.61 -10.09
C GLN A 16 9.04 -2.51 -10.93
N GLY A 17 10.34 -2.64 -11.21
CA GLY A 17 11.09 -1.61 -11.94
C GLY A 17 11.00 -0.24 -11.26
N CYS A 18 10.47 0.75 -11.98
CA CYS A 18 10.30 2.13 -11.52
C CYS A 18 8.90 2.42 -10.95
N GLU A 19 8.13 1.39 -10.63
CA GLU A 19 6.77 1.49 -10.11
C GLU A 19 6.62 0.73 -8.79
N ILE A 20 5.77 1.26 -7.92
CA ILE A 20 5.40 0.63 -6.66
C ILE A 20 3.89 0.56 -6.61
N SER A 21 3.38 -0.64 -6.36
CA SER A 21 1.96 -0.92 -6.18
C SER A 21 1.66 -1.17 -4.72
N PHE A 22 0.67 -0.46 -4.18
CA PHE A 22 0.15 -0.64 -2.84
C PHE A 22 -1.23 -1.26 -2.93
N ASN A 23 -1.42 -2.38 -2.27
CA ASN A 23 -2.68 -3.08 -2.26
C ASN A 23 -3.24 -3.04 -0.84
N PHE A 24 -4.24 -2.19 -0.65
CA PHE A 24 -4.90 -1.93 0.63
C PHE A 24 -6.20 -2.72 0.72
N HIS A 25 -6.62 -3.08 1.93
CA HIS A 25 -8.04 -3.38 2.16
C HIS A 25 -8.87 -2.09 2.01
N GLU A 26 -10.12 -2.21 1.53
CA GLU A 26 -10.98 -1.06 1.19
C GLU A 26 -11.22 -0.16 2.41
N SER A 27 -11.52 -0.73 3.58
CA SER A 27 -11.72 0.04 4.82
C SER A 27 -10.49 0.86 5.22
N LEU A 28 -9.30 0.32 4.99
CA LEU A 28 -8.05 1.01 5.27
C LEU A 28 -7.78 2.13 4.28
N TYR A 29 -8.01 1.85 2.99
CA TYR A 29 -7.88 2.83 1.92
C TYR A 29 -8.79 4.04 2.18
N GLU A 30 -10.08 3.82 2.44
CA GLU A 30 -11.05 4.89 2.65
C GLU A 30 -10.71 5.74 3.88
N ARG A 31 -10.23 5.11 4.95
CA ARG A 31 -9.84 5.79 6.19
C ARG A 31 -8.58 6.64 6.04
N LEU A 32 -7.56 6.17 5.32
CA LEU A 32 -6.22 6.77 5.32
C LEU A 32 -5.80 7.36 3.97
N ILE A 33 -6.03 6.63 2.89
CA ILE A 33 -5.45 6.94 1.57
C ILE A 33 -6.38 7.76 0.71
N GLU A 34 -7.69 7.49 0.73
CA GLU A 34 -8.67 8.21 -0.08
C GLU A 34 -8.62 9.74 0.12
N PRO A 35 -8.45 10.29 1.34
CA PRO A 35 -8.29 11.72 1.53
C PRO A 35 -7.00 12.30 0.93
N LEU A 36 -5.98 11.46 0.74
CA LEU A 36 -4.65 11.84 0.27
C LEU A 36 -4.43 11.52 -1.22
N VAL A 37 -5.31 10.72 -1.84
CA VAL A 37 -5.08 10.13 -3.16
C VAL A 37 -4.82 11.18 -4.25
N GLY A 38 -5.51 12.33 -4.20
CA GLY A 38 -5.30 13.43 -5.14
C GLY A 38 -3.93 14.10 -5.01
N MET A 39 -3.31 14.05 -3.82
CA MET A 39 -1.95 14.57 -3.60
C MET A 39 -0.87 13.55 -3.97
N LEU A 40 -1.19 12.26 -3.91
CA LEU A 40 -0.27 11.18 -4.26
C LEU A 40 -0.01 11.09 -5.77
N ASP A 41 -0.94 11.63 -6.59
CA ASP A 41 -0.86 11.62 -8.06
C ASP A 41 -0.62 10.20 -8.62
N PRO A 42 -1.54 9.25 -8.35
CA PRO A 42 -1.36 7.86 -8.74
C PRO A 42 -1.38 7.68 -10.25
N LEU A 43 -0.53 6.76 -10.72
CA LEU A 43 -0.57 6.26 -12.10
C LEU A 43 -1.89 5.54 -12.38
N GLU A 44 -2.37 4.78 -11.39
CA GLU A 44 -3.60 4.01 -11.46
C GLU A 44 -4.20 3.78 -10.06
N VAL A 45 -5.53 3.78 -9.98
CA VAL A 45 -6.28 3.31 -8.81
C VAL A 45 -7.35 2.33 -9.27
N GLU A 46 -7.27 1.08 -8.83
CA GLU A 46 -8.19 0.00 -9.22
C GLU A 46 -8.84 -0.60 -7.97
N ARG A 47 -10.17 -0.77 -7.98
CA ARG A 47 -10.91 -1.49 -6.94
C ARG A 47 -11.14 -2.94 -7.38
N ILE A 48 -10.65 -3.90 -6.60
CA ILE A 48 -10.72 -5.34 -6.88
C ILE A 48 -11.30 -6.05 -5.64
N GLY A 49 -12.60 -6.32 -5.68
CA GLY A 49 -13.29 -6.90 -4.52
C GLY A 49 -13.25 -5.95 -3.32
N ASP A 50 -12.74 -6.42 -2.20
CA ASP A 50 -12.54 -5.70 -0.94
C ASP A 50 -11.19 -4.99 -0.84
N ARG A 51 -10.45 -4.87 -1.96
CA ARG A 51 -9.12 -4.27 -1.98
C ARG A 51 -8.99 -3.16 -3.02
N VAL A 52 -8.11 -2.22 -2.72
CA VAL A 52 -7.79 -1.07 -3.58
C VAL A 52 -6.31 -1.10 -3.92
N LEU A 53 -6.02 -1.20 -5.21
CA LEU A 53 -4.68 -1.14 -5.76
C LEU A 53 -4.37 0.31 -6.14
N VAL A 54 -3.30 0.87 -5.58
CA VAL A 54 -2.78 2.20 -5.90
C VAL A 54 -1.39 2.03 -6.50
N ARG A 55 -1.21 2.42 -7.76
CA ARG A 55 0.09 2.36 -8.45
C ARG A 55 0.72 3.74 -8.50
N LEU A 56 1.98 3.82 -8.08
CA LEU A 56 2.75 5.06 -8.01
C LEU A 56 4.09 4.88 -8.72
N THR A 57 4.66 5.99 -9.18
CA THR A 57 6.09 6.05 -9.54
C THR A 57 6.95 5.70 -8.32
N GLU A 58 8.16 5.18 -8.52
CA GLU A 58 9.09 4.83 -7.44
C GLU A 58 9.25 5.94 -6.39
N SER A 59 9.49 7.20 -6.80
CA SER A 59 9.67 8.31 -5.85
C SER A 59 8.45 8.53 -4.95
N ARG A 60 7.26 8.63 -5.54
CA ARG A 60 5.99 8.78 -4.81
C ARG A 60 5.64 7.56 -3.97
N GLY A 61 5.96 6.37 -4.45
CA GLY A 61 5.77 5.13 -3.70
C GLY A 61 6.65 5.08 -2.46
N GLU A 62 7.94 5.40 -2.57
CA GLU A 62 8.83 5.44 -1.40
C GLU A 62 8.39 6.52 -0.39
N GLU A 63 7.91 7.68 -0.85
CA GLU A 63 7.29 8.71 0.00
C GLU A 63 6.07 8.18 0.77
N LEU A 64 5.13 7.53 0.07
CA LEU A 64 3.95 6.95 0.69
C LEU A 64 4.33 5.84 1.68
N LYS A 65 5.30 4.98 1.33
CA LYS A 65 5.78 3.91 2.20
C LYS A 65 6.35 4.48 3.50
N ALA A 66 7.19 5.51 3.41
CA ALA A 66 7.73 6.19 4.60
C ALA A 66 6.61 6.82 5.44
N TRP A 67 5.62 7.43 4.80
CA TRP A 67 4.47 8.00 5.48
C TRP A 67 3.66 6.92 6.22
N LEU A 68 3.38 5.78 5.58
CA LEU A 68 2.70 4.64 6.21
C LEU A 68 3.46 4.13 7.43
N LEU A 69 4.79 3.96 7.34
CA LEU A 69 5.61 3.52 8.47
C LEU A 69 5.56 4.47 9.67
N ILE A 70 5.31 5.76 9.45
CA ILE A 70 5.18 6.78 10.51
C ILE A 70 3.76 6.81 11.08
N ASN A 71 2.74 6.64 10.24
CA ASN A 71 1.35 6.91 10.59
C ASN A 71 0.53 5.65 10.91
N LEU A 72 1.03 4.46 10.62
CA LEU A 72 0.37 3.22 11.01
C LEU A 72 0.71 2.87 12.46
N ASP A 73 -0.34 2.78 13.29
CA ASP A 73 -0.27 2.46 14.73
C ASP A 73 0.06 0.97 14.98
N LYS A 74 0.05 0.52 16.24
CA LYS A 74 0.14 -0.92 16.55
C LYS A 74 -1.06 -1.66 15.94
N GLY A 75 -0.81 -2.71 15.16
CA GLY A 75 -1.84 -3.58 14.57
C GLY A 75 -1.83 -3.63 13.03
N PHE A 76 -1.03 -2.79 12.39
CA PHE A 76 -0.82 -2.81 10.94
C PHE A 76 0.40 -3.60 10.52
N TYR A 77 0.33 -4.16 9.32
CA TYR A 77 1.41 -4.97 8.75
C TYR A 77 1.64 -4.56 7.30
N ILE A 78 2.88 -4.23 6.98
CA ILE A 78 3.33 -4.02 5.59
C ILE A 78 4.11 -5.27 5.17
N THR A 79 3.65 -5.92 4.11
CA THR A 79 4.36 -7.03 3.48
C THR A 79 4.95 -6.53 2.17
N GLU A 80 6.28 -6.54 2.07
CA GLU A 80 7.01 -6.10 0.87
C GLU A 80 7.39 -7.29 -0.01
N LEU A 81 7.09 -7.18 -1.30
CA LEU A 81 7.51 -8.11 -2.34
C LEU A 81 8.26 -7.33 -3.41
N GLU A 82 9.51 -7.70 -3.66
CA GLU A 82 10.27 -7.18 -4.79
C GLU A 82 10.25 -8.22 -5.92
N SER A 83 9.85 -7.80 -7.12
CA SER A 83 10.01 -8.68 -8.28
C SER A 83 11.50 -8.79 -8.61
N VAL A 84 12.09 -9.95 -8.38
CA VAL A 84 13.42 -10.25 -8.87
C VAL A 84 13.27 -10.67 -10.33
N GLU A 85 13.66 -9.80 -11.27
CA GLU A 85 13.89 -10.24 -12.65
C GLU A 85 15.04 -11.25 -12.63
N LEU A 86 14.71 -12.54 -12.70
CA LEU A 86 15.70 -13.59 -12.91
C LEU A 86 16.19 -13.45 -14.36
N LYS A 87 17.40 -12.89 -14.51
CA LYS A 87 18.13 -12.83 -15.79
C LYS A 87 18.55 -14.21 -16.26
#